data_AF-A0A516NUH8-F1
#
_entry.id   AF-A0A516NUH8-F1
#
_cell.length_a   1.000
_cell.length_b   1.000
_cell.length_c   1.000
_cell.angle_alpha   90.00
_cell.angle_beta   90.00
_cell.angle_gamma   90.00
#
_symmetry.space_group_name_H-M   'P 1'
#
loop_
_entity.id
_entity.type
_entity.pdbx_description
1 polymer ?
#
loop_
_entity_poly.entity_id
_entity_poly.type
_entity_poly.pdbx_seq_one_letter_code
_entity_poly.pdbx_strand_id
1 'polypeptide(L)'
;MPAPTPNPIPRPRPRKDGTVCWQVRYRITRDGRRVAASQPFDDLAEAERFAKILARVGAEQAEKYLAARVAADAAPAITISEWLRRYADRLTGIEDETRRKYHRMIDLDVDPFMGELPIDAYTDDLDAAWVDHLVNETGNAPKTVANKHGFVSAAMAAARHRPTPLVPSNPCAYTRLPPVHGRRRDYFTLLDMGCLRRLGR
;
A
#
# COMPACT_ATOMS: atom_id res chain seq x y z
N MET A 1 2.10 -7.13 -22.04
CA MET A 1 1.58 -6.16 -21.07
C MET A 1 1.94 -4.78 -21.57
N PRO A 2 1.00 -3.81 -21.65
CA PRO A 2 1.39 -2.44 -21.98
C PRO A 2 2.41 -1.96 -20.93
N ALA A 3 3.45 -1.27 -21.37
CA ALA A 3 4.46 -0.71 -20.47
C ALA A 3 3.78 0.16 -19.41
N PRO A 4 4.24 0.14 -18.15
CA PRO A 4 3.72 1.06 -17.13
C PRO A 4 3.85 2.48 -17.67
N THR A 5 2.75 3.23 -17.63
CA THR A 5 2.76 4.61 -18.11
C THR A 5 3.70 5.38 -17.18
N PRO A 6 4.72 6.09 -17.69
CA PRO A 6 5.65 6.80 -16.83
C PRO A 6 4.88 7.78 -15.94
N ASN A 7 5.24 7.81 -14.65
CA ASN A 7 4.56 8.65 -13.67
C ASN A 7 4.49 10.11 -14.17
N PRO A 8 3.33 10.76 -14.14
CA PRO A 8 3.24 12.15 -14.53
C PRO A 8 4.08 13.01 -13.59
N ILE A 9 5.06 13.73 -14.15
CA ILE A 9 5.99 14.55 -13.36
C ILE A 9 5.26 15.81 -12.86
N PRO A 10 5.21 16.09 -11.55
CA PRO A 10 4.69 17.35 -11.03
C PRO A 10 5.43 18.55 -11.62
N ARG A 11 4.70 19.57 -12.05
CA ARG A 11 5.28 20.79 -12.63
C ARG A 11 5.06 21.99 -11.72
N PRO A 12 6.10 22.79 -11.42
CA PRO A 12 5.91 24.01 -10.65
C PRO A 12 5.10 25.02 -11.46
N ARG A 13 4.16 25.68 -10.80
CA ARG A 13 3.31 26.74 -11.35
C ARG A 13 3.32 27.92 -10.37
N PRO A 14 3.87 29.08 -10.77
CA PRO A 14 3.82 30.27 -9.93
C PRO A 14 2.37 30.76 -9.78
N ARG A 15 2.01 31.15 -8.56
CA ARG A 15 0.74 31.78 -8.20
C ARG A 15 0.87 33.30 -8.26
N LYS A 16 -0.28 34.00 -8.28
CA LYS A 16 -0.34 35.47 -8.30
C LYS A 16 0.28 36.13 -7.07
N ASP A 17 0.32 35.41 -5.95
CA ASP A 17 0.88 35.86 -4.66
C ASP A 17 2.40 35.60 -4.51
N GLY A 18 3.05 35.05 -5.54
CA GLY A 18 4.48 34.73 -5.52
C GLY A 18 4.83 33.34 -4.97
N THR A 19 3.87 32.61 -4.43
CA THR A 19 4.08 31.21 -4.01
C THR A 19 4.06 30.25 -5.21
N VAL A 20 4.61 29.04 -5.04
CA VAL A 20 4.62 28.00 -6.09
C VAL A 20 3.67 26.88 -5.69
N CYS A 21 2.78 26.49 -6.60
CA CYS A 21 2.08 25.21 -6.48
C CYS A 21 2.60 24.20 -7.50
N TRP A 22 2.42 22.92 -7.20
CA TRP A 22 2.83 21.80 -8.03
C TRP A 22 1.62 21.21 -8.73
N GLN A 23 1.66 21.11 -10.06
CA GLN A 23 0.54 20.63 -10.86
C GLN A 23 0.88 19.28 -11.49
N VAL A 24 0.07 18.26 -11.21
CA VAL A 24 0.13 16.95 -11.86
C VAL A 24 -0.88 16.94 -13.01
N ARG A 25 -0.42 16.67 -14.23
CA ARG A 25 -1.27 16.65 -15.45
C ARG A 25 -1.48 15.22 -15.92
N TYR A 26 -2.71 14.90 -16.30
CA TYR A 26 -3.08 13.54 -16.69
C TYR A 26 -4.27 13.53 -17.67
N ARG A 27 -4.61 12.34 -18.15
CA ARG A 27 -5.77 12.10 -19.02
C ARG A 27 -6.78 11.23 -18.28
N ILE A 28 -8.04 11.63 -18.27
CA ILE A 28 -9.14 10.90 -17.64
C ILE A 28 -10.30 10.75 -18.64
N THR A 29 -11.07 9.68 -18.54
CA THR A 29 -12.29 9.51 -19.31
C THR A 29 -13.44 10.15 -18.56
N ARG A 30 -14.15 11.08 -19.22
CA ARG A 30 -15.38 11.68 -18.72
C ARG A 30 -16.42 11.64 -19.83
N ASP A 31 -17.62 11.18 -19.53
CA ASP A 31 -18.71 11.01 -20.50
C ASP A 31 -18.29 10.26 -21.77
N GLY A 32 -17.48 9.20 -21.60
CA GLY A 32 -16.96 8.38 -22.70
C GLY A 32 -15.85 9.03 -23.54
N ARG A 33 -15.33 10.21 -23.16
CA ARG A 33 -14.27 10.93 -23.88
C ARG A 33 -13.02 11.11 -23.03
N ARG A 34 -11.85 10.90 -23.65
CA ARG A 34 -10.55 11.09 -22.98
C ARG A 34 -10.13 12.57 -23.00
N VAL A 35 -10.25 13.23 -21.86
CA VAL A 35 -9.96 14.67 -21.69
C VAL A 35 -8.65 14.91 -20.94
N ALA A 36 -8.08 16.11 -21.08
CA ALA A 36 -6.94 16.54 -20.27
C ALA A 36 -7.44 17.12 -18.94
N ALA A 37 -6.82 16.69 -17.84
CA ALA A 37 -7.11 17.15 -16.49
C ALA A 37 -5.80 17.52 -15.77
N SER A 38 -5.93 18.27 -14.70
CA SER A 38 -4.79 18.65 -13.87
C SER A 38 -5.18 18.87 -12.43
N GLN A 39 -4.35 18.38 -11.51
CA GLN A 39 -4.54 18.53 -10.09
C GLN A 39 -3.41 19.37 -9.47
N PRO A 40 -3.72 20.53 -8.84
CA PRO A 40 -2.73 21.31 -8.10
C PRO A 40 -2.54 20.79 -6.66
N PHE A 41 -1.33 20.98 -6.14
CA PHE A 41 -0.91 20.70 -4.77
C PHE A 41 -0.01 21.83 -4.28
N ASP A 42 -0.02 22.11 -2.98
CA ASP A 42 0.87 23.11 -2.37
C ASP A 42 2.25 22.54 -2.05
N ASP A 43 2.32 21.24 -1.74
CA ASP A 43 3.55 20.50 -1.46
C ASP A 43 3.97 19.61 -2.66
N LEU A 44 5.27 19.58 -2.94
CA LEU A 44 5.85 18.72 -3.97
C LEU A 44 5.67 17.24 -3.60
N ALA A 45 5.88 16.88 -2.33
CA ALA A 45 5.83 15.48 -1.92
C ALA A 45 4.41 14.90 -2.08
N GLU A 46 3.37 15.70 -1.83
CA GLU A 46 1.99 15.35 -2.15
C GLU A 46 1.75 15.14 -3.64
N ALA A 47 2.26 16.05 -4.48
CA ALA A 47 2.12 15.94 -5.91
C ALA A 47 2.81 14.67 -6.45
N GLU A 48 3.98 14.33 -5.92
CA GLU A 48 4.70 13.09 -6.25
C GLU A 48 3.94 11.83 -5.80
N ARG A 49 3.34 11.85 -4.59
CA ARG A 49 2.48 10.77 -4.11
C ARG A 49 1.27 10.57 -5.03
N PHE A 50 0.57 11.64 -5.37
CA PHE A 50 -0.56 11.57 -6.29
C PHE A 50 -0.16 11.07 -7.67
N ALA A 51 0.98 11.53 -8.22
CA ALA A 51 1.50 11.05 -9.48
C ALA A 51 1.80 9.54 -9.47
N LYS A 52 2.37 9.04 -8.37
CA LYS A 52 2.64 7.62 -8.14
C LYS A 52 1.36 6.79 -8.07
N ILE A 53 0.32 7.28 -7.41
CA ILE A 53 -1.00 6.62 -7.34
C ILE A 53 -1.64 6.63 -8.72
N LEU A 54 -1.64 7.78 -9.40
CA LEU A 54 -2.23 7.93 -10.72
C LEU A 54 -1.64 7.00 -11.77
N ALA A 55 -0.33 6.79 -11.75
CA ALA A 55 0.32 5.86 -12.65
C ALA A 55 -0.05 4.38 -12.41
N ARG A 56 -0.44 4.05 -11.17
CA ARG A 56 -0.77 2.68 -10.74
C ARG A 56 -2.24 2.34 -10.92
N VAL A 57 -3.13 3.13 -10.32
CA VAL A 57 -4.57 2.85 -10.28
C VAL A 57 -5.34 3.55 -11.40
N GLY A 58 -4.67 4.40 -12.18
CA GLY A 58 -5.30 5.22 -13.21
C GLY A 58 -5.99 6.46 -12.66
N ALA A 59 -6.36 7.36 -13.57
CA ALA A 59 -6.86 8.69 -13.22
C ALA A 59 -8.18 8.68 -12.44
N GLU A 60 -9.11 7.79 -12.77
CA GLU A 60 -10.42 7.72 -12.11
C GLU A 60 -10.30 7.33 -10.63
N GLN A 61 -9.51 6.30 -10.34
CA GLN A 61 -9.30 5.86 -8.96
C GLN A 61 -8.38 6.82 -8.20
N ALA A 62 -7.41 7.44 -8.85
CA ALA A 62 -6.58 8.48 -8.23
C ALA A 62 -7.39 9.73 -7.85
N GLU A 63 -8.34 10.17 -8.69
CA GLU A 63 -9.25 11.27 -8.33
C GLU A 63 -10.13 10.89 -7.13
N LYS A 64 -10.65 9.65 -7.07
CA LYS A 64 -11.40 9.16 -5.91
C LYS A 64 -10.55 9.09 -4.64
N TYR A 65 -9.30 8.60 -4.74
CA TYR A 65 -8.32 8.62 -3.64
C TYR A 65 -8.17 10.03 -3.06
N LEU A 66 -8.01 11.02 -3.94
CA LEU A 66 -7.81 12.40 -3.51
C LEU A 66 -9.08 13.00 -2.90
N ALA A 67 -10.24 12.74 -3.51
CA ALA A 67 -11.53 13.19 -2.99
C ALA A 67 -11.81 12.62 -1.59
N ALA A 68 -11.50 11.34 -1.38
CA ALA A 68 -11.65 10.69 -0.08
C ALA A 68 -10.71 11.29 0.98
N ARG A 69 -9.45 11.59 0.62
CA ARG A 69 -8.50 12.30 1.51
C ARG A 69 -9.04 13.67 1.94
N VAL A 70 -9.52 14.47 0.99
CA VAL A 70 -10.10 15.80 1.28
C VAL A 70 -11.37 15.68 2.14
N ALA A 71 -12.19 14.64 1.93
CA ALA A 71 -13.35 14.38 2.76
C ALA A 71 -12.97 13.98 4.20
N ALA A 72 -11.87 13.24 4.37
CA ALA A 72 -11.30 12.91 5.69
C ALA A 72 -10.84 14.14 6.46
N ASP A 73 -10.20 15.11 5.78
CA ASP A 73 -9.80 16.36 6.41
C ASP A 73 -11.02 17.19 6.87
N ALA A 74 -12.18 17.01 6.20
CA ALA A 74 -13.43 17.68 6.54
C ALA A 74 -14.25 16.96 7.64
N ALA A 75 -14.05 15.66 7.86
CA ALA A 75 -14.73 14.87 8.88
C ALA A 75 -13.81 13.77 9.44
N PRO A 76 -13.63 13.64 10.78
CA PRO A 76 -12.64 12.74 11.36
C PRO A 76 -13.03 11.27 11.20
N ALA A 77 -12.71 10.69 10.05
CA ALA A 77 -12.71 9.26 9.82
C ALA A 77 -11.36 8.69 10.28
N ILE A 78 -11.39 7.51 10.92
CA ILE A 78 -10.16 6.82 11.30
C ILE A 78 -9.34 6.51 10.06
N THR A 79 -8.03 6.80 10.10
CA THR A 79 -7.15 6.52 8.97
C THR A 79 -6.84 5.04 8.85
N ILE A 80 -6.36 4.60 7.68
CA ILE A 80 -5.90 3.23 7.45
C ILE A 80 -4.84 2.88 8.51
N SER A 81 -3.82 3.71 8.69
CA SER A 81 -2.75 3.43 9.63
C SER A 81 -3.21 3.43 11.08
N GLU A 82 -4.07 4.37 11.47
CA GLU A 82 -4.62 4.38 12.82
C GLU A 82 -5.42 3.11 13.09
N TRP A 83 -6.23 2.66 12.13
CA TRP A 83 -6.95 1.41 12.25
C TRP A 83 -6.02 0.20 12.36
N LEU A 84 -4.99 0.11 11.51
CA LEU A 84 -4.04 -1.00 11.52
C LEU A 84 -3.26 -1.07 12.84
N ARG A 85 -2.87 0.07 13.42
CA ARG A 85 -2.21 0.13 14.73
C ARG A 85 -3.16 -0.37 15.83
N ARG A 86 -4.39 0.15 15.87
CA ARG A 86 -5.42 -0.34 16.81
C ARG A 86 -5.69 -1.83 16.64
N TYR A 87 -5.67 -2.33 15.39
CA TYR A 87 -5.80 -3.76 15.09
C TYR A 87 -4.62 -4.57 15.64
N ALA A 88 -3.39 -4.11 15.38
CA ALA A 88 -2.19 -4.75 15.90
C ALA A 88 -2.20 -4.80 17.44
N ASP A 89 -2.65 -3.73 18.09
CA ASP A 89 -2.67 -3.61 19.56
C ASP A 89 -3.74 -4.50 20.23
N ARG A 90 -4.87 -4.75 19.57
CA ARG A 90 -5.91 -5.65 20.11
C ARG A 90 -5.66 -7.14 19.88
N LEU A 91 -4.67 -7.52 19.07
CA LEU A 91 -4.36 -8.94 18.85
C LEU A 91 -3.89 -9.59 20.17
N THR A 92 -4.65 -10.60 20.60
CA THR A 92 -4.36 -11.43 21.77
C THR A 92 -3.62 -12.69 21.36
N GLY A 93 -2.66 -13.15 22.18
CA GLY A 93 -1.94 -14.41 21.92
C GLY A 93 -0.82 -14.33 20.87
N ILE A 94 -0.43 -13.11 20.47
CA ILE A 94 0.78 -12.87 19.66
C ILE A 94 1.95 -12.45 20.57
N GLU A 95 3.17 -12.79 20.17
CA GLU A 95 4.38 -12.32 20.85
C GLU A 95 4.58 -10.81 20.66
N ASP A 96 5.21 -10.14 21.64
CA ASP A 96 5.51 -8.71 21.56
C ASP A 96 6.42 -8.37 20.37
N GLU A 97 7.32 -9.28 19.99
CA GLU A 97 8.14 -9.12 18.79
C GLU A 97 7.28 -9.08 17.52
N THR A 98 6.21 -9.89 17.47
CA THR A 98 5.29 -9.91 16.33
C THR A 98 4.48 -8.61 16.27
N ARG A 99 4.01 -8.09 17.40
CA ARG A 99 3.37 -6.78 17.48
C ARG A 99 4.28 -5.66 17.01
N ARG A 100 5.54 -5.65 17.46
CA ARG A 100 6.56 -4.69 16.99
C ARG A 100 6.82 -4.79 15.49
N LYS A 101 6.84 -6.00 14.92
CA LYS A 101 6.97 -6.21 13.47
C LYS A 101 5.80 -5.60 12.70
N TYR A 102 4.57 -5.72 13.19
CA TYR A 102 3.41 -5.09 12.57
C TYR A 102 3.48 -3.57 12.61
N HIS A 103 3.79 -2.97 13.77
CA HIS A 103 3.96 -1.51 13.87
C HIS A 103 5.04 -1.00 12.92
N ARG A 104 6.22 -1.66 12.89
CA ARG A 104 7.29 -1.30 11.97
C ARG A 104 6.87 -1.38 10.50
N MET A 105 6.08 -2.38 10.13
CA MET A 105 5.56 -2.53 8.78
C MET A 105 4.54 -1.44 8.44
N ILE A 106 3.70 -1.05 9.40
CA ILE A 106 2.80 0.10 9.24
C ILE A 106 3.63 1.37 8.97
N ASP A 107 4.61 1.66 9.82
CA ASP A 107 5.47 2.86 9.71
C ASP A 107 6.24 2.94 8.37
N LEU A 108 6.77 1.81 7.90
CA LEU A 108 7.68 1.79 6.76
C LEU A 108 7.00 1.54 5.42
N ASP A 109 5.92 0.74 5.42
CA ASP A 109 5.33 0.24 4.17
C ASP A 109 3.90 0.75 3.93
N VAL A 110 3.14 1.08 4.98
CA VAL A 110 1.75 1.53 4.86
C VAL A 110 1.63 3.04 4.97
N ASP A 111 2.18 3.63 6.04
CA ASP A 111 2.13 5.07 6.32
C ASP A 111 2.56 5.91 5.09
N PRO A 112 3.72 5.65 4.46
CA PRO A 112 4.17 6.47 3.34
C PRO A 112 3.36 6.29 2.04
N PHE A 113 2.58 5.21 1.92
CA PHE A 113 1.86 4.86 0.70
C PHE A 113 0.39 5.27 0.75
N MET A 114 -0.33 4.83 1.80
CA MET A 114 -1.79 5.01 1.92
C MET A 114 -2.25 5.32 3.34
N GLY A 115 -1.33 5.42 4.31
CA GLY A 115 -1.71 5.40 5.72
C GLY A 115 -2.56 6.57 6.21
N GLU A 116 -2.37 7.75 5.63
CA GLU A 116 -3.12 8.98 5.95
C GLU A 116 -4.55 8.96 5.43
N LEU A 117 -4.88 8.06 4.50
CA LEU A 117 -6.23 7.99 3.98
C LEU A 117 -7.22 7.52 5.04
N PRO A 118 -8.49 7.97 4.98
CA PRO A 118 -9.55 7.36 5.76
C PRO A 118 -9.73 5.90 5.32
N ILE A 119 -10.08 5.05 6.29
CA ILE A 119 -10.14 3.60 6.07
C ILE A 119 -11.15 3.18 4.99
N ASP A 120 -12.23 3.92 4.80
CA ASP A 120 -13.27 3.67 3.81
C ASP A 120 -12.82 3.99 2.36
N ALA A 121 -11.72 4.72 2.19
CA ALA A 121 -11.06 4.93 0.91
C ALA A 121 -10.25 3.72 0.44
N TYR A 122 -10.06 2.70 1.29
CA TYR A 122 -9.26 1.53 0.95
C TYR A 122 -10.05 0.58 0.03
N THR A 123 -9.71 0.61 -1.26
CA THR A 123 -10.30 -0.23 -2.30
C THR A 123 -9.39 -1.41 -2.68
N ASP A 124 -9.96 -2.37 -3.42
CA ASP A 124 -9.25 -3.47 -4.06
C ASP A 124 -8.17 -2.99 -5.06
N ASP A 125 -8.46 -1.95 -5.83
CA ASP A 125 -7.49 -1.32 -6.73
C ASP A 125 -6.30 -0.72 -5.96
N LEU A 126 -6.57 -0.08 -4.81
CA LEU A 126 -5.51 0.48 -3.96
C LEU A 126 -4.67 -0.64 -3.32
N ASP A 127 -5.30 -1.76 -2.94
CA ASP A 127 -4.61 -2.94 -2.42
C ASP A 127 -3.68 -3.56 -3.46
N ALA A 128 -4.17 -3.75 -4.69
CA ALA A 128 -3.36 -4.25 -5.79
C ALA A 128 -2.17 -3.33 -6.09
N ALA A 129 -2.37 -2.01 -6.06
CA ALA A 129 -1.32 -1.02 -6.24
C ALA A 129 -0.27 -1.03 -5.12
N TRP A 130 -0.70 -1.28 -3.88
CA TRP A 130 0.21 -1.44 -2.75
C TRP A 130 1.04 -2.73 -2.87
N VAL A 131 0.40 -3.85 -3.23
CA VAL A 131 1.11 -5.12 -3.49
C VAL A 131 2.14 -4.97 -4.61
N ASP A 132 1.79 -4.29 -5.71
CA ASP A 132 2.71 -3.97 -6.80
C ASP A 132 3.91 -3.12 -6.31
N HIS A 133 3.65 -2.09 -5.51
CA HIS A 133 4.70 -1.27 -4.90
C HIS A 133 5.65 -2.11 -4.03
N LEU A 134 5.12 -2.99 -3.17
CA LEU A 134 5.95 -3.86 -2.32
C LEU A 134 6.86 -4.78 -3.13
N VAL A 135 6.39 -5.28 -4.27
CA VAL A 135 7.15 -6.19 -5.14
C VAL A 135 8.17 -5.41 -5.97
N ASN A 136 7.73 -4.40 -6.70
CA ASN A 136 8.50 -3.80 -7.78
C ASN A 136 9.34 -2.59 -7.36
N GLU A 137 8.91 -1.85 -6.34
CA GLU A 137 9.66 -0.68 -5.87
C GLU A 137 10.42 -0.96 -4.57
N THR A 138 9.81 -1.65 -3.62
CA THR A 138 10.51 -2.03 -2.38
C THR A 138 11.39 -3.28 -2.57
N GLY A 139 11.10 -4.12 -3.56
CA GLY A 139 11.86 -5.35 -3.81
C GLY A 139 11.63 -6.45 -2.77
N ASN A 140 10.47 -6.47 -2.11
CA ASN A 140 10.18 -7.49 -1.09
C ASN A 140 10.04 -8.88 -1.72
N ALA A 141 10.63 -9.89 -1.07
CA ALA A 141 10.46 -11.28 -1.47
C ALA A 141 8.98 -11.72 -1.39
N PRO A 142 8.51 -12.69 -2.22
CA PRO A 142 7.11 -13.11 -2.25
C PRO A 142 6.54 -13.50 -0.88
N LYS A 143 7.33 -14.22 -0.06
CA LYS A 143 6.93 -14.58 1.31
C LYS A 143 6.71 -13.35 2.20
N THR A 144 7.56 -12.32 2.05
CA THR A 144 7.43 -11.07 2.80
C THR A 144 6.17 -10.33 2.39
N VAL A 145 5.91 -10.21 1.08
CA VAL A 145 4.68 -9.59 0.56
C VAL A 145 3.45 -10.32 1.09
N ALA A 146 3.44 -11.66 1.04
CA ALA A 146 2.33 -12.46 1.57
C ALA A 146 2.10 -12.25 3.07
N ASN A 147 3.16 -12.13 3.87
CA ASN A 147 3.04 -11.86 5.30
C ASN A 147 2.50 -10.46 5.60
N LYS A 148 3.00 -9.43 4.89
CA LYS A 148 2.54 -8.03 5.05
C LYS A 148 1.06 -7.91 4.64
N HIS A 149 0.72 -8.42 3.48
CA HIS A 149 -0.66 -8.44 2.97
C HIS A 149 -1.60 -9.24 3.86
N GLY A 150 -1.16 -10.41 4.36
CA GLY A 150 -1.96 -11.23 5.27
C GLY A 150 -2.37 -10.49 6.55
N PHE A 151 -1.48 -9.68 7.12
CA PHE A 151 -1.84 -8.82 8.26
C PHE A 151 -2.88 -7.77 7.89
N VAL A 152 -2.68 -7.03 6.80
CA VAL A 152 -3.61 -5.98 6.36
C VAL A 152 -4.97 -6.59 6.01
N SER A 153 -5.01 -7.69 5.27
CA SER A 153 -6.24 -8.42 4.94
C SER A 153 -7.02 -8.86 6.18
N ALA A 154 -6.33 -9.36 7.21
CA ALA A 154 -6.97 -9.71 8.48
C ALA A 154 -7.52 -8.47 9.21
N ALA A 155 -6.78 -7.37 9.22
CA ALA A 155 -7.23 -6.12 9.81
C ALA A 155 -8.47 -5.55 9.10
N MET A 156 -8.52 -5.62 7.78
CA MET A 156 -9.64 -5.14 6.96
C MET A 156 -10.88 -6.04 7.08
N ALA A 157 -10.70 -7.36 7.12
CA ALA A 157 -11.78 -8.29 7.47
C ALA A 157 -12.38 -7.93 8.83
N ALA A 158 -11.52 -7.66 9.81
CA ALA A 158 -11.95 -7.33 11.15
C ALA A 158 -12.53 -5.91 11.29
N ALA A 159 -12.27 -5.00 10.34
CA ALA A 159 -12.95 -3.70 10.22
C ALA A 159 -14.38 -3.87 9.69
N ARG A 160 -14.55 -4.76 8.72
CA ARG A 160 -15.86 -5.11 8.16
C ARG A 160 -16.78 -5.79 9.18
N HIS A 161 -16.23 -6.67 10.02
CA HIS A 161 -17.01 -7.42 11.02
C HIS A 161 -17.32 -6.65 12.30
N ARG A 162 -16.96 -5.37 12.40
CA ARG A 162 -17.35 -4.53 13.55
C ARG A 162 -18.89 -4.36 13.60
N PRO A 163 -19.47 -4.11 14.79
CA PRO A 163 -20.90 -3.79 14.92
C PRO A 163 -21.32 -2.60 14.05
N THR A 164 -20.46 -1.58 13.98
CA THR A 164 -20.50 -0.53 12.97
C THR A 164 -19.32 -0.77 12.03
N PRO A 165 -19.55 -1.33 10.83
CA PRO A 165 -18.49 -1.58 9.86
C PRO A 165 -17.78 -0.30 9.49
N LEU A 166 -16.44 -0.33 9.49
CA LEU A 166 -15.63 0.78 8.99
C LEU A 166 -15.46 0.74 7.47
N VAL A 167 -15.62 -0.44 6.88
CA VAL A 167 -15.55 -0.66 5.44
C VAL A 167 -16.70 -1.57 5.00
N PRO A 168 -17.25 -1.40 3.78
CA PRO A 168 -18.36 -2.20 3.29
C PRO A 168 -17.95 -3.65 2.96
N SER A 169 -16.72 -3.83 2.46
CA SER A 169 -16.14 -5.11 2.05
C SER A 169 -14.66 -5.18 2.48
N ASN A 170 -14.06 -6.38 2.46
CA ASN A 170 -12.62 -6.50 2.63
C ASN A 170 -11.95 -6.27 1.26
N PRO A 171 -11.23 -5.16 1.04
CA PRO A 171 -10.57 -4.87 -0.24
C PRO A 171 -9.50 -5.91 -0.61
N CYS A 172 -8.90 -6.56 0.39
CA CYS A 172 -7.81 -7.51 0.19
C CYS A 172 -8.28 -8.94 -0.18
N ALA A 173 -9.60 -9.19 -0.25
CA ALA A 173 -10.15 -10.55 -0.31
C ALA A 173 -9.80 -11.33 -1.59
N TYR A 174 -9.60 -10.62 -2.71
CA TYR A 174 -9.40 -11.23 -4.03
C TYR A 174 -8.05 -10.89 -4.66
N THR A 175 -7.17 -10.26 -3.90
CA THR A 175 -5.87 -9.81 -4.41
C THR A 175 -4.96 -10.99 -4.68
N ARG A 176 -4.44 -11.06 -5.91
CA ARG A 176 -3.52 -12.11 -6.33
C ARG A 176 -2.10 -11.76 -5.91
N LEU A 177 -1.55 -12.58 -5.01
CA LEU A 177 -0.20 -12.40 -4.50
C LEU A 177 0.85 -13.12 -5.36
N PRO A 178 2.11 -12.66 -5.37
CA PRO A 178 3.21 -13.38 -6.01
C PRO A 178 3.37 -14.78 -5.42
N PRO A 179 3.66 -15.81 -6.24
CA PRO A 179 3.76 -17.19 -5.76
C PRO A 179 4.92 -17.34 -4.77
N VAL A 180 4.65 -18.01 -3.64
CA VAL A 180 5.68 -18.35 -2.66
C VAL A 180 6.28 -19.69 -3.02
N HIS A 181 7.44 -19.70 -3.68
CA HIS A 181 8.22 -20.92 -3.85
C HIS A 181 8.96 -21.25 -2.55
N GLY A 182 8.55 -22.32 -1.87
CA GLY A 182 9.30 -22.82 -0.72
C GLY A 182 10.68 -23.27 -1.17
N ARG A 183 11.75 -22.81 -0.49
CA ARG A 183 13.05 -23.47 -0.66
C ARG A 183 12.88 -24.91 -0.18
N ARG A 184 13.28 -25.88 -1.01
CA ARG A 184 13.45 -27.26 -0.56
C ARG A 184 14.34 -27.21 0.67
N ARG A 185 13.81 -27.63 1.82
CA ARG A 185 14.62 -27.81 3.02
C ARG A 185 15.47 -29.05 2.76
N ASP A 186 16.71 -28.85 2.34
CA ASP A 186 17.66 -29.94 2.29
C ASP A 186 17.97 -30.32 3.74
N TYR A 187 17.44 -31.46 4.16
CA TYR A 187 17.75 -32.01 5.47
C TYR A 187 19.18 -32.50 5.44
N PHE A 188 19.97 -32.08 6.43
CA PHE A 188 21.32 -32.58 6.61
C PHE A 188 21.21 -34.07 6.98
N THR A 189 21.63 -34.96 6.08
CA THR A 189 21.51 -36.40 6.32
C THR A 189 22.65 -36.87 7.24
N LEU A 190 22.49 -38.04 7.87
CA LEU A 190 23.57 -38.61 8.70
C LEU A 190 24.85 -38.89 7.89
N LEU A 191 24.74 -39.05 6.57
CA LEU A 191 25.88 -39.14 5.65
C LEU A 191 26.65 -37.81 5.55
N ASP A 192 25.96 -36.68 5.51
CA ASP A 192 26.58 -35.35 5.46
C ASP A 192 27.30 -35.01 6.78
N MET A 193 26.79 -35.50 7.92
CA MET A 193 27.45 -35.39 9.25
C MET A 193 28.75 -36.18 9.34
N GLY A 194 28.85 -37.30 8.61
CA GLY A 194 30.06 -38.13 8.56
C GLY A 194 31.22 -37.45 7.84
N CYS A 195 30.93 -36.59 6.86
CA CYS A 195 31.94 -35.89 6.07
C CYS A 195 32.58 -34.73 6.86
N LEU A 196 31.78 -33.97 7.63
CA LEU A 196 32.29 -32.89 8.49
C LEU A 196 33.21 -33.38 9.62
N ARG A 197 32.98 -34.58 10.18
CA ARG A 197 33.86 -35.16 11.22
C ARG A 197 35.22 -35.61 10.69
N ARG A 198 35.38 -35.76 9.37
CA ARG A 198 36.61 -36.27 8.74
C ARG A 198 37.55 -35.15 8.27
N LEU A 199 37.09 -33.90 8.23
CA LEU A 199 37.88 -32.71 7.86
C LEU A 199 38.43 -31.94 9.07
N GLY A 200 38.17 -32.42 10.30
CA GLY A 200 38.62 -31.81 11.56
C GLY A 200 39.65 -32.62 12.33
N ARG A 201 40.52 -33.37 11.65
CA ARG A 201 41.73 -33.98 12.22
C ARG A 201 42.95 -33.58 11.40
#